data_AF-A0A7C3P2T2-F1
#
_entry.id   AF-A0A7C3P2T2-F1
#
_cell.length_a   1.000
_cell.length_b   1.000
_cell.length_c   1.000
_cell.angle_alpha   90.00
_cell.angle_beta   90.00
_cell.angle_gamma   90.00
#
_symmetry.space_group_name_H-M   'P 1'
#
loop_
_entity.id
_entity.type
_entity.pdbx_description
1 polymer ?
#
loop_
_entity_poly.entity_id
_entity_poly.type
_entity_poly.pdbx_seq_one_letter_code
_entity_poly.pdbx_strand_id
1 'polypeptide(L)' 'MHAFRQRLRQLGYIEGQNILIDYRYGEVDAVRLSTVAKELENLKVDVILTSPDEPAIRAAQSVTGTVPVVMPGI' A
#
# COMPACT_ATOMS: atom_id res chain seq x y z
N MET A 1 2.11 7.66 -9.02
CA MET A 1 2.07 8.23 -7.65
C MET A 1 1.69 9.71 -7.58
N HIS A 2 2.11 10.57 -8.52
CA HIS A 2 1.85 12.02 -8.42
C HIS A 2 0.35 12.37 -8.36
N ALA A 3 -0.47 11.81 -9.24
CA ALA A 3 -1.92 12.04 -9.26
C ALA A 3 -2.63 11.56 -7.97
N PHE A 4 -2.22 10.41 -7.42
CA PHE A 4 -2.76 9.88 -6.17
C PHE A 4 -2.48 10.82 -5.00
N ARG A 5 -1.22 11.24 -4.80
CA ARG A 5 -0.85 12.19 -3.74
C ARG A 5 -1.52 13.55 -3.93
N GLN A 6 -1.63 14.02 -5.17
CA GLN A 6 -2.34 15.26 -5.46
C GLN A 6 -3.80 15.17 -5.05
N ARG A 7 -4.48 14.06 -5.36
CA ARG A 7 -5.87 13.86 -4.96
C ARG A 7 -6.02 13.75 -3.44
N LEU A 8 -5.14 13.03 -2.76
CA LEU A 8 -5.09 12.98 -1.29
C LEU A 8 -4.97 14.38 -0.69
N ARG A 9 -4.05 15.20 -1.21
CA ARG A 9 -3.89 16.59 -0.76
C ARG A 9 -5.15 17.44 -0.99
N GLN A 10 -5.82 17.28 -2.13
CA GLN A 10 -7.09 17.98 -2.40
C GLN A 10 -8.23 17.54 -1.46
N LEU A 11 -8.16 16.33 -0.93
CA LEU A 11 -9.09 15.81 0.08
C LEU A 11 -8.67 16.19 1.51
N GLY A 12 -7.57 16.94 1.67
CA GLY A 12 -7.04 17.36 2.97
C GLY A 12 -6.07 16.37 3.61
N TYR A 13 -5.70 15.28 2.95
CA TYR A 13 -4.67 14.34 3.43
C TYR A 13 -3.29 14.80 2.95
N ILE A 14 -2.49 15.31 3.87
CA ILE A 14 -1.18 15.93 3.64
C ILE A 14 -0.10 15.08 4.33
N GLU A 15 0.79 14.53 3.51
CA GLU A 15 1.96 13.74 3.94
C GLU A 15 2.84 14.54 4.91
N GLY A 16 3.15 13.94 6.07
CA GLY A 16 3.94 14.57 7.14
C GLY A 16 3.16 15.51 8.05
N GLN A 17 1.87 15.75 7.79
CA GLN A 17 1.00 16.55 8.66
C GLN A 17 -0.09 15.72 9.33
N ASN A 18 -0.89 15.01 8.54
CA ASN A 18 -1.99 14.19 9.06
C ASN A 18 -2.04 12.78 8.47
N ILE A 19 -1.15 12.46 7.53
CA ILE A 19 -0.89 11.09 7.09
C ILE A 19 0.62 10.87 6.97
N LEU A 20 1.05 9.63 7.15
CA LEU A 20 2.38 9.17 6.80
C LEU A 20 2.26 8.16 5.66
N ILE A 21 3.09 8.29 4.63
CA ILE A 21 3.13 7.33 3.53
C ILE A 21 4.47 6.61 3.59
N ASP A 22 4.45 5.33 3.99
CA ASP A 22 5.61 4.45 3.90
C ASP A 22 5.69 3.85 2.49
N TYR A 23 6.75 4.17 1.76
CA TYR A 23 6.99 3.66 0.41
C TYR A 23 7.94 2.45 0.45
N ARG A 24 7.41 1.30 0.08
CA ARG A 24 8.18 0.06 -0.04
C ARG A 24 8.33 -0.32 -1.51
N TYR A 25 9.46 0.07 -2.09
CA TYR A 25 9.87 -0.36 -3.42
C TYR A 25 10.77 -1.58 -3.32
N GLY A 26 10.65 -2.49 -4.28
CA GLY A 26 11.48 -3.67 -4.38
C GLY A 26 11.27 -4.37 -5.71
N GLU A 27 12.14 -5.33 -5.99
CA GLU A 27 11.95 -6.25 -7.10
C GLU A 27 10.67 -7.08 -6.89
N VAL A 28 9.99 -7.43 -7.99
CA VAL A 28 8.75 -8.21 -7.95
C VAL A 28 9.10 -9.68 -7.69
N ASP A 29 9.37 -9.99 -6.43
CA ASP A 29 9.55 -11.34 -5.91
C ASP A 29 8.37 -11.70 -5.00
N ALA A 30 7.64 -12.75 -5.34
CA ALA A 30 6.41 -13.13 -4.65
C ALA A 30 6.62 -13.48 -3.17
N VAL A 31 7.76 -14.09 -2.83
CA VAL A 31 8.10 -14.46 -1.44
C VAL A 31 8.38 -13.20 -0.63
N ARG A 32 9.14 -12.26 -1.20
CA ARG A 32 9.45 -10.97 -0.59
C ARG A 32 8.19 -10.13 -0.41
N LEU A 33 7.33 -10.05 -1.42
CA LEU A 33 6.09 -9.28 -1.35
C LEU A 33 5.14 -9.81 -0.27
N SER A 34 5.05 -11.14 -0.12
CA SER A 34 4.28 -11.76 0.97
C SER A 34 4.83 -11.39 2.35
N THR A 35 6.16 -11.33 2.48
CA THR A 35 6.83 -10.89 3.71
C THR A 35 6.51 -9.41 4.00
N VAL A 36 6.59 -8.56 2.98
CA VAL A 36 6.26 -7.12 3.09
C VAL A 36 4.81 -6.92 3.52
N ALA A 37 3.86 -7.68 2.98
CA ALA A 37 2.45 -7.60 3.39
C ALA A 37 2.28 -7.91 4.89
N LYS A 38 2.97 -8.94 5.39
CA LYS A 38 2.97 -9.31 6.82
C LYS A 38 3.63 -8.25 7.71
N GLU A 39 4.73 -7.65 7.23
CA GLU A 39 5.39 -6.55 7.94
C GLU A 39 4.44 -5.34 8.06
N LEU A 40 3.72 -5.00 6.99
CA LEU A 40 2.75 -3.89 6.99
C LEU A 40 1.55 -4.16 7.91
N GLU A 41 1.04 -5.40 7.94
CA GLU A 41 0.01 -5.83 8.90
C GLU A 41 0.49 -5.64 10.35
N ASN A 42 1.72 -6.07 10.66
CA ASN A 42 2.30 -5.93 12.00
C ASN A 42 2.59 -4.48 12.38
N LEU A 43 2.88 -3.62 11.41
CA LEU A 43 3.01 -2.17 11.61
C LEU A 43 1.65 -1.48 11.85
N LYS A 44 0.54 -2.19 11.70
CA LYS A 44 -0.83 -1.68 11.91
C LYS A 44 -1.11 -0.44 11.06
N VAL A 45 -0.71 -0.48 9.79
CA VAL A 45 -1.05 0.58 8.84
C VAL A 45 -2.56 0.65 8.62
N ASP A 46 -3.09 1.85 8.35
CA ASP A 46 -4.53 2.03 8.15
C ASP A 46 -5.02 1.54 6.78
N VAL A 47 -4.16 1.62 5.76
CA VAL A 47 -4.45 1.23 4.37
C VAL A 47 -3.18 0.75 3.68
N ILE A 48 -3.28 -0.30 2.87
CA ILE A 48 -2.23 -0.73 1.93
C ILE A 48 -2.64 -0.35 0.51
N LEU A 49 -1.78 0.39 -0.20
CA LEU A 49 -1.91 0.65 -1.63
C LEU A 49 -0.90 -0.22 -2.39
N THR A 50 -1.38 -1.04 -3.33
CA THR A 50 -0.50 -1.91 -4.13
C THR A 50 -0.03 -1.22 -5.40
N SER A 51 1.06 -1.71 -5.98
CA SER A 51 1.35 -1.55 -7.41
C SER A 51 0.32 -2.34 -8.26
N PRO A 52 0.17 -2.01 -9.55
CA PRO A 52 -0.83 -2.66 -10.42
C PRO A 52 -0.46 -4.09 -10.85
N ASP A 53 0.67 -4.64 -10.41
CA ASP A 53 1.08 -6.00 -10.77
C ASP A 53 0.40 -7.07 -9.91
N GLU A 54 0.15 -8.22 -10.54
CA GLU A 54 -0.59 -9.34 -9.93
C GLU A 54 0.09 -9.94 -8.68
N PRO A 55 1.44 -10.10 -8.62
CA PRO A 55 2.12 -10.58 -7.41
C PRO A 55 1.94 -9.65 -6.21
N ALA A 56 2.06 -8.33 -6.40
CA ALA A 56 1.84 -7.36 -5.31
C ALA A 56 0.40 -7.37 -4.80
N ILE A 57 -0.56 -7.46 -5.73
CA ILE A 57 -1.99 -7.55 -5.40
C ILE A 57 -2.25 -8.81 -4.56
N ARG A 58 -1.79 -9.99 -4.99
CA ARG A 58 -2.01 -11.24 -4.24
C ARG A 58 -1.35 -11.24 -2.88
N ALA A 59 -0.13 -10.72 -2.79
CA ALA A 59 0.58 -10.62 -1.52
C ALA A 59 -0.21 -9.76 -0.51
N ALA A 60 -0.68 -8.58 -0.94
CA ALA A 60 -1.49 -7.71 -0.09
C ALA A 60 -2.85 -8.32 0.27
N GLN A 61 -3.50 -9.03 -0.67
CA GLN A 61 -4.77 -9.73 -0.40
C GLN A 61 -4.66 -10.74 0.74
N SER A 62 -3.48 -11.32 0.99
CA SER A 62 -3.27 -12.27 2.09
C SER A 62 -3.49 -11.67 3.50
N VAL A 63 -3.47 -10.34 3.63
CA VAL A 63 -3.69 -9.60 4.89
C VAL A 63 -4.95 -8.74 4.88
N THR A 64 -5.80 -8.85 3.84
CA THR A 64 -6.99 -7.98 3.69
C THR A 64 -8.06 -8.17 4.80
N GLY A 65 -7.95 -9.23 5.59
CA GLY A 65 -8.84 -9.48 6.73
C GLY A 65 -8.58 -8.58 7.94
N THR A 66 -7.43 -7.91 7.97
CA THR A 66 -7.01 -7.02 9.07
C THR A 66 -6.79 -5.59 8.59
N VAL A 67 -6.24 -5.42 7.38
CA VAL A 67 -5.92 -4.11 6.81
C VAL A 67 -6.62 -3.92 5.46
N PRO A 68 -7.36 -2.82 5.23
CA PRO A 68 -7.92 -2.50 3.93
C PRO A 68 -6.86 -2.42 2.82
N VAL A 69 -7.09 -3.13 1.71
CA VAL A 69 -6.21 -3.12 0.52
C VAL A 69 -6.87 -2.36 -0.63
N VAL A 70 -6.18 -1.37 -1.18
CA VAL A 70 -6.59 -0.60 -2.35
C VAL A 70 -5.68 -0.96 -3.52
N MET A 71 -6.29 -1.29 -4.66
CA MET A 71 -5.57 -1.58 -5.90
C MET A 71 -5.83 -0.45 -6.91
N PRO A 72 -4.80 0.05 -7.61
CA PRO A 72 -5.00 1.03 -8.67
C PRO A 72 -5.80 0.40 -9.82
N GLY A 73 -6.80 1.13 -10.33
CA GLY A 73 -7.47 0.80 -11.59
C GLY A 73 -6.51 1.01 -12.75
N ILE A 74 -6.44 0.03 -13.65
CA ILE A 74 -5.62 0.06 -14.88
C ILE A 74 -6.34 0.83 -15.97
#